data_AF-A0A8H7LVS3-F1
#
_entry.id   AF-A0A8H7LVS3-F1
#
_cell.length_a   1.000
_cell.length_b   1.000
_cell.length_c   1.000
_cell.angle_alpha   90.00
_cell.angle_beta   90.00
_cell.angle_gamma   90.00
#
_symmetry.space_group_name_H-M   'P 1'
#
loop_
_entity.id
_entity.type
_entity.pdbx_description
1 polymer ?
#
loop_
_entity_poly.entity_id
_entity_poly.type
_entity_poly.pdbx_seq_one_letter_code
_entity_poly.pdbx_strand_id
1 'polypeptide(L)'
;MATTKGNTRPALVTDLRRLLAQPNPTIPLYFESTLEKMTAFKSAVNAYVASGQAEIARRQDKHKSVLRREHEKVVKMNAEIEQFRVDEMNLMKTLKKEQEEKAEAEAKLAEYNSQLKDVEETRATVDAELEDLRSRTDKLKLEKSQDMAKLEHQVALNEPEARALSDLLKWTVEGVQRDVLCIKFTHIDESDWAREFSFVVDLSEQTYKGMFGSPCFDPFYPCFPVLGLSPSAIWGGVPG
;
A
#
# COMPACT_ATOMS: atom_id res chain seq x y z
N MET A 1 -62.21 -34.48 -76.42
CA MET A 1 -63.12 -34.73 -77.56
C MET A 1 -62.60 -33.98 -78.78
N ALA A 2 -61.97 -34.69 -79.71
CA ALA A 2 -61.96 -34.39 -81.14
C ALA A 2 -61.54 -35.69 -81.84
N THR A 3 -62.41 -36.14 -82.72
CA THR A 3 -62.39 -37.38 -83.49
C THR A 3 -61.18 -37.50 -84.42
N THR A 4 -60.50 -38.65 -84.45
CA THR A 4 -59.70 -39.06 -85.62
C THR A 4 -59.75 -40.57 -85.85
N LYS A 5 -59.97 -40.88 -87.13
CA LYS A 5 -60.31 -42.16 -87.74
C LYS A 5 -59.25 -43.23 -87.51
N GLY A 6 -59.71 -44.46 -87.36
CA GLY A 6 -58.87 -45.66 -87.33
C GLY A 6 -58.11 -45.83 -88.64
N ASN A 7 -56.78 -45.86 -88.53
CA ASN A 7 -55.90 -46.36 -89.57
C ASN A 7 -55.29 -47.67 -89.05
N THR A 8 -55.76 -48.78 -89.60
CA THR A 8 -55.30 -50.14 -89.30
C THR A 8 -53.82 -50.29 -89.61
N ARG A 9 -53.00 -50.37 -88.55
CA ARG A 9 -51.57 -50.69 -88.58
C ARG A 9 -51.36 -52.14 -89.03
N PRO A 10 -50.57 -52.43 -90.08
CA PRO A 10 -50.02 -53.76 -90.27
C PRO A 10 -48.86 -53.98 -89.29
N ALA A 11 -48.80 -55.17 -88.69
CA ALA A 11 -47.73 -55.56 -87.80
C ALA A 11 -46.39 -55.56 -88.54
N LEU A 12 -45.38 -54.92 -87.94
CA LEU A 12 -43.99 -55.05 -88.37
C LEU A 12 -43.62 -56.53 -88.28
N VAL A 13 -43.10 -57.09 -89.38
CA VAL A 13 -42.60 -58.47 -89.42
C VAL A 13 -41.41 -58.57 -88.46
N THR A 14 -41.67 -59.05 -87.25
CA THR A 14 -40.68 -59.28 -86.19
C THR A 14 -39.91 -60.59 -86.36
N ASP A 15 -40.29 -61.43 -87.33
CA ASP A 15 -39.70 -62.74 -87.53
C ASP A 15 -38.95 -62.86 -88.87
N LEU A 16 -37.72 -62.37 -88.86
CA LEU A 16 -36.77 -62.39 -89.99
C LEU A 16 -36.54 -63.81 -90.55
N ARG A 17 -36.69 -64.86 -89.73
CA ARG A 17 -36.50 -66.25 -90.16
C ARG A 17 -37.56 -66.72 -91.15
N ARG A 18 -38.79 -66.26 -90.99
CA ARG A 18 -39.93 -66.62 -91.86
C ARG A 18 -39.90 -65.90 -93.20
N LEU A 19 -39.25 -64.75 -93.26
CA LEU A 19 -39.12 -63.92 -94.45
C LEU A 19 -38.02 -64.47 -95.40
N LEU A 20 -36.89 -64.90 -94.85
CA LEU A 20 -35.75 -65.45 -95.60
C LEU A 20 -36.00 -66.84 -96.21
N ALA A 21 -37.07 -67.53 -95.78
CA ALA A 21 -37.46 -68.84 -96.30
C ALA A 21 -38.28 -68.77 -97.62
N GLN A 22 -38.61 -67.58 -98.11
CA GLN A 22 -39.35 -67.38 -99.36
C GLN A 22 -38.40 -67.40 -100.58
N PRO A 23 -38.81 -67.93 -101.75
CA PRO A 23 -37.95 -68.05 -102.93
C PRO A 23 -37.55 -66.70 -103.55
N ASN A 24 -38.24 -65.61 -103.21
CA ASN A 24 -37.83 -64.22 -103.48
C ASN A 24 -38.25 -63.35 -102.27
N PRO A 25 -37.38 -63.20 -101.25
CA PRO A 25 -37.72 -62.48 -100.04
C PRO A 25 -37.70 -60.97 -100.30
N THR A 26 -38.86 -60.39 -100.58
CA THR A 26 -39.01 -58.94 -100.76
C THR A 26 -39.44 -58.33 -99.44
N ILE A 27 -38.59 -57.50 -98.83
CA ILE A 27 -38.98 -56.71 -97.65
C ILE A 27 -39.69 -55.46 -98.17
N PRO A 28 -41.02 -55.31 -97.98
CA PRO A 28 -41.70 -54.09 -98.37
C PRO A 28 -41.26 -52.97 -97.42
N LEU A 29 -40.26 -52.20 -97.87
CA LEU A 29 -39.86 -50.96 -97.22
C LEU A 29 -40.95 -49.93 -97.51
N TYR A 30 -41.96 -49.86 -96.65
CA TYR A 30 -42.91 -48.77 -96.65
C TYR A 30 -42.16 -47.50 -96.25
N PHE A 31 -41.78 -46.72 -97.27
CA PHE A 31 -40.95 -45.52 -97.15
C PHE A 31 -41.51 -44.58 -96.06
N GLU A 32 -42.82 -44.34 -96.08
CA GLU A 32 -43.48 -43.41 -95.16
C GLU A 32 -43.54 -43.89 -93.71
N SER A 33 -43.82 -45.18 -93.46
CA SER A 33 -43.80 -45.71 -92.08
C SER A 33 -42.38 -45.79 -91.50
N THR A 34 -41.39 -45.96 -92.37
CA THR A 34 -39.97 -46.02 -91.98
C THR A 34 -39.45 -44.62 -91.69
N LEU A 35 -39.87 -43.62 -92.48
CA LEU A 35 -39.57 -42.22 -92.28
C LEU A 35 -40.19 -41.67 -90.99
N GLU A 36 -41.43 -42.04 -90.66
CA GLU A 36 -42.07 -41.72 -89.37
C GLU A 36 -41.30 -42.32 -88.17
N LYS A 37 -40.88 -43.59 -88.27
CA LYS A 37 -40.09 -44.23 -87.19
C LYS A 37 -38.71 -43.61 -87.06
N MET A 38 -38.08 -43.24 -88.18
CA MET A 38 -36.76 -42.62 -88.19
C MET A 38 -36.79 -41.19 -87.66
N THR A 39 -37.85 -40.42 -87.93
CA THR A 39 -38.08 -39.10 -87.36
C THR A 39 -38.40 -39.18 -85.87
N ALA A 40 -39.24 -40.13 -85.44
CA ALA A 40 -39.50 -40.40 -84.02
C ALA A 40 -38.23 -40.83 -83.28
N PHE A 41 -37.42 -41.72 -83.86
CA PHE A 41 -36.13 -42.13 -83.31
C PHE A 41 -35.16 -40.96 -83.23
N LYS A 42 -35.01 -40.17 -84.29
CA LYS A 42 -34.16 -38.97 -84.30
C LYS A 42 -34.59 -37.96 -83.24
N SER A 43 -35.90 -37.76 -83.08
CA SER A 43 -36.46 -36.90 -82.02
C SER A 43 -36.15 -37.44 -80.62
N ALA A 44 -36.33 -38.75 -80.40
CA ALA A 44 -36.02 -39.40 -79.12
C ALA A 44 -34.51 -39.34 -78.78
N VAL A 45 -33.64 -39.57 -79.78
CA VAL A 45 -32.18 -39.44 -79.62
C VAL A 45 -31.80 -37.98 -79.32
N ASN A 46 -32.37 -37.01 -80.04
CA ASN A 46 -32.12 -35.60 -79.77
C ASN A 46 -32.60 -35.20 -78.36
N ALA A 47 -33.75 -35.70 -77.92
CA ALA A 47 -34.26 -35.47 -76.57
C ALA A 47 -33.35 -36.11 -75.49
N TYR A 48 -32.84 -37.31 -75.74
CA TYR A 48 -31.87 -37.97 -74.86
C TYR A 48 -30.56 -37.19 -74.77
N VAL A 49 -30.01 -36.74 -75.91
CA VAL A 49 -28.79 -35.92 -75.96
C VAL A 49 -29.00 -34.59 -75.22
N ALA A 50 -30.13 -33.91 -75.45
CA ALA A 50 -30.48 -32.67 -74.75
C ALA A 50 -30.64 -32.89 -73.24
N SER A 51 -31.27 -33.99 -72.82
CA SER A 51 -31.39 -34.38 -71.41
C SER A 51 -30.03 -34.69 -70.79
N GLY A 52 -29.14 -35.38 -71.52
CA GLY A 52 -27.78 -35.66 -71.08
C GLY A 52 -26.93 -34.39 -70.94
N GLN A 53 -27.02 -33.46 -71.90
CA GLN A 53 -26.36 -32.16 -71.83
C GLN A 53 -26.85 -31.34 -70.64
N ALA A 54 -28.17 -31.30 -70.40
CA ALA A 54 -28.76 -30.62 -69.26
C ALA A 54 -28.31 -31.21 -67.92
N GLU A 55 -28.23 -32.54 -67.82
CA GLU A 55 -27.77 -33.23 -66.60
C GLU A 55 -26.27 -32.98 -66.34
N ILE A 56 -25.43 -32.96 -67.39
CA ILE A 56 -24.01 -32.62 -67.27
C ILE A 56 -23.84 -31.18 -66.79
N ALA A 57 -24.55 -30.23 -67.40
CA ALA A 57 -24.52 -28.83 -66.98
C ALA A 57 -24.96 -28.67 -65.52
N ARG A 58 -26.06 -29.32 -65.12
CA ARG A 58 -26.54 -29.33 -63.73
C ARG A 58 -25.48 -29.86 -62.76
N ARG A 59 -24.76 -30.93 -63.11
CA ARG A 59 -23.68 -31.49 -62.27
C ARG A 59 -22.50 -30.54 -62.15
N GLN A 60 -22.12 -29.89 -63.24
CA GLN A 60 -21.05 -28.89 -63.24
C GLN A 60 -21.42 -27.69 -62.35
N ASP A 61 -22.64 -27.18 -62.45
CA ASP A 61 -23.12 -26.07 -61.61
C ASP A 61 -23.17 -26.47 -60.12
N LYS A 62 -23.66 -27.68 -59.83
CA LYS A 62 -23.64 -28.21 -58.46
C LYS A 62 -22.22 -28.31 -57.91
N HIS A 63 -21.28 -28.83 -58.70
CA HIS A 63 -19.89 -28.97 -58.29
C HIS A 63 -19.23 -27.60 -58.05
N LYS A 64 -19.45 -26.64 -58.96
CA LYS A 64 -18.97 -25.25 -58.82
C LYS A 64 -19.53 -24.58 -57.57
N SER A 65 -20.81 -24.80 -57.26
CA SER A 65 -21.43 -24.30 -56.03
C SER A 65 -20.79 -24.90 -54.77
N VAL A 66 -20.51 -26.20 -54.75
CA VAL A 66 -19.82 -26.87 -53.64
C VAL A 66 -18.40 -26.31 -53.46
N LEU A 67 -17.61 -26.23 -54.53
CA LEU A 67 -16.26 -25.67 -54.48
C LEU A 67 -16.25 -24.24 -53.94
N ARG A 68 -17.20 -23.41 -54.38
CA ARG A 68 -17.33 -22.04 -53.87
C ARG A 68 -17.61 -22.01 -52.37
N ARG A 69 -18.56 -22.84 -51.89
CA ARG A 69 -18.88 -22.91 -50.44
C ARG A 69 -17.71 -23.40 -49.61
N GLU A 70 -17.00 -24.43 -50.06
CA GLU A 70 -15.82 -24.93 -49.35
C GLU A 70 -14.69 -23.90 -49.36
N HIS A 71 -14.49 -23.18 -50.47
CA HIS A 71 -13.52 -22.09 -50.52
C HIS A 71 -13.88 -20.95 -49.55
N GLU A 72 -15.15 -20.53 -49.51
CA GLU A 72 -15.64 -19.52 -48.56
C GLU A 72 -15.42 -19.95 -47.09
N LYS A 73 -15.63 -21.24 -46.77
CA LYS A 73 -15.32 -21.79 -45.43
C LYS A 73 -13.83 -21.72 -45.09
N VAL A 74 -12.96 -22.11 -46.03
CA VAL A 74 -11.51 -22.07 -45.83
C VAL A 74 -11.03 -20.64 -45.60
N VAL A 75 -11.51 -19.69 -46.42
CA VAL A 75 -11.18 -18.26 -46.24
C VAL A 75 -11.64 -17.75 -44.87
N LYS A 76 -12.86 -18.11 -44.45
CA LYS A 76 -13.38 -17.72 -43.14
C LYS A 76 -12.55 -18.31 -41.99
N MET A 77 -12.24 -19.60 -42.05
CA MET A 77 -11.45 -20.28 -41.02
C MET A 77 -10.03 -19.71 -40.93
N ASN A 78 -9.41 -19.40 -42.06
CA ASN A 78 -8.10 -18.74 -42.07
C ASN A 78 -8.16 -17.33 -41.46
N ALA A 79 -9.22 -16.57 -41.72
CA ALA A 79 -9.41 -15.26 -41.09
C ALA A 79 -9.58 -15.38 -39.55
N GLU A 80 -10.33 -16.39 -39.09
CA GLU A 80 -10.48 -16.68 -37.65
C GLU A 80 -9.14 -17.08 -37.01
N ILE A 81 -8.32 -17.90 -37.70
CA ILE A 81 -6.98 -18.27 -37.23
C ILE A 81 -6.08 -17.04 -37.06
N GLU A 82 -6.08 -16.12 -38.04
CA GLU A 82 -5.29 -14.89 -37.94
C GLU A 82 -5.79 -13.97 -36.81
N GLN A 83 -7.11 -13.90 -36.59
CA GLN A 83 -7.66 -13.16 -35.46
C GLN A 83 -7.19 -13.75 -34.13
N PHE A 84 -7.25 -15.08 -33.96
CA PHE A 84 -6.77 -15.72 -32.74
C PHE A 84 -5.28 -15.51 -32.50
N ARG A 85 -4.45 -15.47 -33.55
CA ARG A 85 -3.02 -15.15 -33.44
C ARG A 85 -2.78 -13.72 -32.93
N VAL A 86 -3.57 -12.76 -33.40
CA VAL A 86 -3.49 -11.37 -32.93
C VAL A 86 -3.91 -11.27 -31.47
N ASP A 87 -5.00 -11.95 -31.10
CA ASP A 87 -5.51 -11.96 -29.73
C ASP A 87 -4.51 -12.63 -28.77
N GLU A 88 -3.88 -13.73 -29.17
CA GLU A 88 -2.80 -14.39 -28.43
C GLU A 88 -1.61 -13.45 -28.19
N MET A 89 -1.16 -12.74 -29.23
CA MET A 89 -0.08 -11.76 -29.09
C MET A 89 -0.46 -10.63 -28.11
N ASN A 90 -1.69 -10.14 -28.17
CA ASN A 90 -2.16 -9.08 -27.26
C ASN A 90 -2.27 -9.57 -25.82
N LEU A 91 -2.73 -10.81 -25.62
CA LEU A 91 -2.77 -11.44 -24.31
C LEU A 91 -1.36 -11.61 -23.74
N MET A 92 -0.39 -12.07 -24.55
CA MET A 92 1.00 -12.19 -24.12
C MET A 92 1.63 -10.86 -23.73
N LYS A 93 1.31 -9.76 -24.44
CA LYS A 93 1.75 -8.41 -24.07
C LYS A 93 1.16 -7.97 -22.73
N THR A 94 -0.14 -8.22 -22.53
CA THR A 94 -0.84 -7.88 -21.29
C THR A 94 -0.27 -8.65 -20.11
N LEU A 95 -0.05 -9.96 -20.27
CA LEU A 95 0.54 -10.82 -19.25
C LEU A 95 1.94 -10.34 -18.84
N LYS A 96 2.79 -9.98 -19.81
CA LYS A 96 4.13 -9.42 -19.50
C LYS A 96 4.03 -8.12 -18.70
N LYS A 97 3.14 -7.21 -19.10
CA LYS A 97 2.92 -5.95 -18.38
C LYS A 97 2.45 -6.20 -16.94
N GLU A 98 1.50 -7.11 -16.75
CA GLU A 98 1.02 -7.47 -15.41
C GLU A 98 2.11 -8.14 -14.56
N GLN A 99 2.99 -8.96 -15.15
CA GLN A 99 4.13 -9.53 -14.45
C GLN A 99 5.14 -8.46 -14.02
N GLU A 100 5.42 -7.48 -14.87
CA GLU A 100 6.30 -6.35 -14.55
C GLU A 100 5.70 -5.48 -13.43
N GLU A 101 4.41 -5.13 -13.53
CA GLU A 101 3.70 -4.37 -12.50
C GLU A 101 3.65 -5.11 -11.16
N LYS A 102 3.44 -6.44 -11.19
CA LYS A 102 3.49 -7.28 -10.00
C LYS A 102 4.89 -7.27 -9.37
N ALA A 103 5.94 -7.44 -10.16
CA ALA A 103 7.31 -7.41 -9.66
C ALA A 103 7.67 -6.05 -9.03
N GLU A 104 7.23 -4.95 -9.64
CA GLU A 104 7.41 -3.60 -9.08
C GLU A 104 6.65 -3.42 -7.75
N ALA A 105 5.41 -3.90 -7.68
CA ALA A 105 4.62 -3.85 -6.46
C ALA A 105 5.25 -4.69 -5.32
N GLU A 106 5.74 -5.89 -5.64
CA GLU A 106 6.45 -6.75 -4.68
C GLU A 106 7.74 -6.11 -4.18
N ALA A 107 8.50 -5.43 -5.07
CA ALA A 107 9.70 -4.69 -4.69
C ALA A 107 9.38 -3.54 -3.71
N LYS A 108 8.32 -2.76 -3.98
CA LYS A 108 7.85 -1.70 -3.07
C LYS A 108 7.39 -2.24 -1.73
N LEU A 109 6.69 -3.38 -1.71
CA LEU A 109 6.30 -4.03 -0.46
C LEU A 109 7.51 -4.50 0.34
N ALA A 110 8.53 -5.03 -0.32
CA ALA A 110 9.77 -5.42 0.35
C ALA A 110 10.49 -4.20 0.96
N GLU A 111 10.54 -3.08 0.24
CA GLU A 111 11.10 -1.82 0.73
C GLU A 111 10.34 -1.30 1.96
N TYR A 112 9.01 -1.21 1.88
CA TYR A 112 8.19 -0.75 3.02
C TYR A 112 8.28 -1.67 4.23
N ASN A 113 8.37 -2.98 4.03
CA ASN A 113 8.60 -3.91 5.13
C ASN A 113 9.98 -3.74 5.78
N SER A 114 11.01 -3.39 5.00
CA SER A 114 12.33 -3.06 5.56
C SER A 114 12.25 -1.79 6.40
N GLN A 115 11.66 -0.72 5.84
CA GLN A 115 11.49 0.56 6.55
C GLN A 115 10.67 0.38 7.84
N LEU A 116 9.62 -0.45 7.80
CA LEU A 116 8.82 -0.75 8.99
C LEU A 116 9.64 -1.44 10.08
N LYS A 117 10.49 -2.41 9.72
CA LYS A 117 11.40 -3.05 10.68
C LYS A 117 12.39 -2.08 11.28
N ASP A 118 13.00 -1.21 10.48
CA ASP A 118 13.94 -0.19 10.96
C ASP A 118 13.24 0.75 11.97
N VAL A 119 12.00 1.15 11.69
CA VAL A 119 11.19 1.97 12.61
C VAL A 119 10.83 1.21 13.88
N GLU A 120 10.51 -0.08 13.80
CA GLU A 120 10.23 -0.91 14.98
C GLU A 120 11.47 -1.10 15.86
N GLU A 121 12.64 -1.30 15.26
CA GLU A 121 13.92 -1.42 15.98
C GLU A 121 14.32 -0.10 16.67
N THR A 122 14.19 1.02 15.97
CA THR A 122 14.45 2.35 16.56
C THR A 122 13.47 2.66 17.68
N ARG A 123 12.19 2.35 17.50
CA ARG A 123 11.19 2.48 18.56
C ARG A 123 11.54 1.63 19.78
N ALA A 124 11.88 0.35 19.58
CA ALA A 124 12.24 -0.55 20.68
C ALA A 124 13.47 -0.03 21.46
N THR A 125 14.44 0.56 20.75
CA THR A 125 15.63 1.17 21.35
C THR A 125 15.25 2.38 22.21
N VAL A 126 14.44 3.31 21.68
CA VAL A 126 13.99 4.50 22.41
C VAL A 126 13.12 4.12 23.62
N ASP A 127 12.23 3.14 23.48
CA ASP A 127 11.40 2.65 24.58
C ASP A 127 12.26 2.08 25.72
N ALA A 128 13.35 1.37 25.40
CA ALA A 128 14.32 0.89 26.39
C ALA A 128 15.09 2.02 27.08
N GLU A 129 15.60 3.00 26.32
CA GLU A 129 16.29 4.17 26.87
C GLU A 129 15.38 4.99 27.80
N LEU A 130 14.11 5.13 27.43
CA LEU A 130 13.12 5.87 28.19
C LEU A 130 12.85 5.19 29.54
N GLU A 131 12.71 3.86 29.54
CA GLU A 131 12.52 3.09 30.77
C GLU A 131 13.76 3.16 31.69
N ASP A 132 14.96 3.09 31.12
CA ASP A 132 16.21 3.28 31.87
C ASP A 132 16.27 4.67 32.52
N LEU A 133 15.92 5.73 31.77
CA LEU A 133 15.89 7.10 32.29
C LEU A 133 14.82 7.30 33.37
N ARG A 134 13.64 6.69 33.22
CA ARG A 134 12.60 6.69 34.25
C ARG A 134 13.10 6.05 35.54
N SER A 135 13.68 4.84 35.43
CA SER A 135 14.19 4.12 36.59
C SER A 135 15.29 4.89 37.32
N ARG A 136 16.19 5.56 36.58
CA ARG A 136 17.26 6.41 37.15
C ARG A 136 16.68 7.63 37.84
N THR A 137 15.68 8.27 37.23
CA THR A 137 15.02 9.45 37.79
C THR A 137 14.31 9.10 39.10
N ASP A 138 13.63 7.96 39.15
CA ASP A 138 12.91 7.52 40.35
C ASP A 138 13.88 7.15 41.49
N LYS A 139 15.01 6.51 41.18
CA LYS A 139 16.10 6.29 42.16
C LYS A 139 16.63 7.61 42.73
N LEU A 140 16.96 8.57 41.86
CA LEU A 140 17.46 9.88 42.30
C LEU A 140 16.44 10.66 43.13
N LYS A 141 15.15 10.60 42.76
CA LYS A 141 14.07 11.20 43.56
C LYS A 141 13.97 10.56 44.94
N LEU A 142 14.08 9.23 45.01
CA LEU A 142 14.04 8.50 46.27
C LEU A 142 15.24 8.89 47.16
N GLU A 143 16.46 8.85 46.63
CA GLU A 143 17.69 9.26 47.35
C GLU A 143 17.57 10.69 47.86
N LYS A 144 17.16 11.64 47.01
CA LYS A 144 16.94 13.02 47.41
C LYS A 144 15.89 13.14 48.51
N SER A 145 14.78 12.41 48.42
CA SER A 145 13.74 12.43 49.46
C SER A 145 14.24 11.89 50.80
N GLN A 146 15.08 10.85 50.78
CA GLN A 146 15.69 10.28 51.98
C GLN A 146 16.68 11.26 52.61
N ASP A 147 17.51 11.93 51.80
CA ASP A 147 18.48 12.89 52.30
C ASP A 147 17.80 14.15 52.85
N MET A 148 16.74 14.64 52.19
CA MET A 148 15.92 15.72 52.75
C MET A 148 15.29 15.30 54.07
N ALA A 149 14.72 14.10 54.18
CA ALA A 149 14.13 13.62 55.44
C ALA A 149 15.17 13.53 56.58
N LYS A 150 16.41 13.09 56.28
CA LYS A 150 17.50 13.10 57.27
C LYS A 150 17.88 14.51 57.71
N LEU A 151 18.00 15.43 56.76
CA LEU A 151 18.32 16.84 57.04
C LEU A 151 17.21 17.50 57.86
N GLU A 152 15.95 17.31 57.50
CA GLU A 152 14.78 17.80 58.25
C GLU A 152 14.76 17.24 59.66
N HIS A 153 15.07 15.94 59.83
CA HIS A 153 15.19 15.33 61.15
C HIS A 153 16.30 15.95 61.99
N GLN A 154 17.48 16.19 61.41
CA GLN A 154 18.58 16.86 62.11
C GLN A 154 18.26 18.31 62.46
N VAL A 155 17.63 19.06 61.55
CA VAL A 155 17.18 20.43 61.82
C VAL A 155 16.19 20.44 62.97
N ALA A 156 15.22 19.52 62.99
CA ALA A 156 14.24 19.41 64.06
C ALA A 156 14.84 19.10 65.44
N LEU A 157 15.99 18.40 65.49
CA LEU A 157 16.72 18.15 66.74
C LEU A 157 17.63 19.33 67.14
N ASN A 158 18.31 19.93 66.17
CA ASN A 158 19.31 20.97 66.44
C ASN A 158 18.67 22.33 66.75
N GLU A 159 17.53 22.66 66.14
CA GLU A 159 16.85 23.93 66.34
C GLU A 159 16.46 24.19 67.82
N PRO A 160 15.82 23.26 68.56
CA PRO A 160 15.51 23.49 69.97
C PRO A 160 16.78 23.53 70.85
N GLU A 161 17.83 22.77 70.52
CA GLU A 161 19.11 22.84 71.23
C GLU A 161 19.77 24.21 71.04
N ALA A 162 19.85 24.69 69.80
CA ALA A 162 20.38 26.00 69.48
C ALA A 162 19.60 27.10 70.20
N ARG A 163 18.26 27.02 70.21
CA ARG A 163 17.40 27.95 70.97
C ARG A 163 17.68 27.89 72.47
N ALA A 164 17.78 26.70 73.06
CA ALA A 164 18.07 26.54 74.49
C ALA A 164 19.45 27.09 74.87
N LEU A 165 20.47 26.87 74.04
CA LEU A 165 21.81 27.41 74.25
C LEU A 165 21.84 28.93 74.08
N SER A 166 21.13 29.47 73.09
CA SER A 166 20.98 30.91 72.91
C SER A 166 20.28 31.56 74.10
N ASP A 167 19.22 30.94 74.61
CA ASP A 167 18.50 31.41 75.79
C ASP A 167 19.33 31.31 77.08
N LEU A 168 20.20 30.30 77.20
CA LEU A 168 21.07 30.13 78.37
C LEU A 168 22.24 31.11 78.38
N LEU A 169 22.94 31.22 77.25
CA LEU A 169 24.15 32.03 77.10
C LEU A 169 23.84 33.50 76.75
N LYS A 170 22.56 33.81 76.46
CA LYS A 170 22.06 35.13 76.09
C LYS A 170 22.76 35.70 74.85
N TRP A 171 23.10 34.81 73.91
CA TRP A 171 23.75 35.17 72.66
C TRP A 171 23.14 34.41 71.47
N THR A 172 23.24 34.99 70.29
CA THR A 172 22.72 34.43 69.04
C THR A 172 23.76 34.55 67.95
N VAL A 173 23.93 33.51 67.15
CA VAL A 173 24.84 33.49 66.00
C VAL A 173 24.01 33.41 64.72
N GLU A 174 24.15 34.39 63.84
CA GLU A 174 23.46 34.46 62.55
C GLU A 174 24.48 34.49 61.41
N GLY A 175 24.24 33.70 60.36
CA GLY A 175 24.99 33.81 59.11
C GLY A 175 24.43 34.94 58.25
N VAL A 176 25.22 35.99 58.03
CA VAL A 176 24.79 37.16 57.24
C VAL A 176 25.13 36.98 55.76
N GLN A 177 26.31 36.44 55.49
CA GLN A 177 26.81 36.18 54.13
C GLN A 177 27.67 34.92 54.13
N ARG A 178 28.07 34.45 52.93
CA ARG A 178 29.01 33.34 52.81
C ARG A 178 30.29 33.70 53.58
N ASP A 179 30.68 32.84 54.50
CA ASP A 179 31.86 32.98 55.37
C ASP A 179 31.82 34.18 56.34
N VAL A 180 30.66 34.82 56.56
CA VAL A 180 30.52 35.94 57.50
C VAL A 180 29.46 35.64 58.56
N LEU A 181 29.89 35.61 59.83
CA LEU A 181 29.04 35.37 60.99
C LEU A 181 28.83 36.65 61.80
N CYS A 182 27.59 36.93 62.18
CA CYS A 182 27.25 37.97 63.14
C CYS A 182 26.89 37.31 64.47
N ILE A 183 27.60 37.69 65.53
CA ILE A 183 27.35 37.19 66.88
C ILE A 183 26.78 38.34 67.70
N LYS A 184 25.57 38.16 68.23
CA LYS A 184 24.83 39.12 69.05
C LYS A 184 24.78 38.61 70.48
N PHE A 185 24.99 39.49 71.45
CA PHE A 185 24.88 39.23 72.88
C PHE A 185 23.83 40.16 73.49
N THR A 186 23.12 39.67 74.48
CA THR A 186 22.13 40.41 75.29
C THR A 186 22.49 40.25 76.76
N HIS A 187 21.83 41.00 77.66
CA HIS A 187 22.07 40.93 79.11
C HIS A 187 23.51 41.30 79.57
N ILE A 188 24.25 42.09 78.77
CA ILE A 188 25.57 42.61 79.15
C ILE A 188 25.45 43.90 80.00
N ASP A 189 24.50 44.77 79.65
CA ASP A 189 24.29 46.05 80.33
C ASP A 189 23.32 45.87 81.52
N GLU A 190 23.77 46.16 82.75
CA GLU A 190 22.96 46.03 83.96
C GLU A 190 21.78 47.03 83.99
N SER A 191 21.84 48.11 83.20
CA SER A 191 20.79 49.14 83.11
C SER A 191 19.70 48.80 82.11
N ASP A 192 20.02 48.00 81.09
CA ASP A 192 19.10 47.57 80.04
C ASP A 192 19.48 46.17 79.52
N TRP A 193 18.80 45.15 80.05
CA TRP A 193 19.04 43.76 79.69
C TRP A 193 18.65 43.40 78.25
N ALA A 194 17.85 44.24 77.58
CA ALA A 194 17.46 44.04 76.18
C ALA A 194 18.48 44.62 75.19
N ARG A 195 19.48 45.37 75.66
CA ARG A 195 20.48 45.98 74.80
C ARG A 195 21.36 44.93 74.11
N GLU A 196 21.35 44.94 72.78
CA GLU A 196 22.13 44.02 71.95
C GLU A 196 23.54 44.57 71.67
N PHE A 197 24.55 43.72 71.83
CA PHE A 197 25.93 43.98 71.44
C PHE A 197 26.32 42.98 70.37
N SER A 198 26.73 43.45 69.19
CA SER A 198 27.03 42.58 68.06
C SER A 198 28.44 42.79 67.54
N PHE A 199 29.12 41.72 67.19
CA PHE A 199 30.32 41.80 66.36
C PHE A 199 30.24 40.82 65.19
N VAL A 200 30.93 41.17 64.11
CA VAL A 200 30.94 40.39 62.88
C VAL A 200 32.31 39.76 62.70
N VAL A 201 32.32 38.46 62.45
CA VAL A 201 33.51 37.65 62.19
C VAL A 201 33.48 37.24 60.72
N ASP A 202 34.48 37.71 59.97
CA ASP A 202 34.76 37.24 58.62
C ASP A 202 35.72 36.05 58.69
N LEU A 203 35.28 34.92 58.13
CA LEU A 203 36.00 33.65 58.05
C LEU A 203 36.60 33.40 56.66
N SER A 204 36.51 34.37 55.74
CA SER A 204 37.00 34.25 54.36
C SER A 204 38.54 34.12 54.27
N GLU A 205 39.27 34.60 55.29
CA GLU A 205 40.73 34.55 55.37
C GLU A 205 41.17 33.81 56.66
N GLN A 206 42.30 33.09 56.60
CA GLN A 206 42.86 32.37 57.76
C GLN A 206 43.36 33.30 58.89
N THR A 207 43.43 34.62 58.61
CA THR A 207 43.73 35.66 59.60
C THR A 207 42.43 36.40 59.93
N TYR A 208 41.80 36.01 61.03
CA TYR A 208 40.50 36.55 61.44
C TYR A 208 40.59 38.07 61.72
N LYS A 209 39.95 38.88 60.89
CA LYS A 209 39.75 40.30 61.17
C LYS A 209 38.45 40.46 61.96
N GLY A 210 38.56 40.56 63.29
CA GLY A 210 37.40 40.85 64.13
C GLY A 210 37.01 42.33 64.01
N MET A 211 35.86 42.61 63.40
CA MET A 211 35.26 43.94 63.48
C MET A 211 34.45 44.03 64.78
N PHE A 212 35.03 44.64 65.81
CA PHE A 212 34.33 44.93 67.06
C PHE A 212 33.26 46.01 66.84
N GLY A 213 31.99 45.64 66.97
CA GLY A 213 30.88 46.59 67.07
C GLY A 213 30.63 46.96 68.54
N SER A 214 30.86 48.22 68.90
CA SER A 214 30.41 48.82 70.16
C SER A 214 28.98 49.37 70.03
N PRO A 215 28.24 49.54 71.14
CA PRO A 215 26.80 49.78 71.10
C PRO A 215 26.49 51.24 70.78
N CYS A 216 25.96 51.51 69.58
CA CYS A 216 25.51 52.83 69.11
C CYS A 216 26.42 54.02 69.49
N PHE A 217 27.43 54.27 68.68
CA PHE A 217 27.75 55.64 68.28
C PHE A 217 28.07 55.65 66.78
N ASP A 218 27.37 56.55 66.10
CA ASP A 218 27.43 56.98 64.70
C ASP A 218 26.66 56.24 63.58
N PRO A 219 25.78 56.97 62.85
CA PRO A 219 24.95 56.46 61.76
C PRO A 219 25.69 56.65 60.42
N PHE A 220 26.79 55.94 60.20
CA PHE A 220 27.50 56.05 58.92
C PHE A 220 28.15 54.73 58.56
N TYR A 221 27.40 53.85 57.87
CA TYR A 221 27.77 53.16 56.62
C TYR A 221 26.55 52.34 56.15
N PRO A 222 26.42 52.09 54.84
CA PRO A 222 25.19 52.35 54.11
C PRO A 222 24.23 51.16 54.22
N CYS A 223 22.94 51.46 54.30
CA CYS A 223 21.93 50.66 53.64
C CYS A 223 22.35 50.48 52.17
N PHE A 224 22.92 49.34 51.81
CA PHE A 224 22.85 48.88 50.43
C PHE A 224 21.44 48.34 50.19
N PRO A 225 20.87 48.62 49.02
CA PRO A 225 19.43 48.61 48.83
C PRO A 225 18.90 47.18 48.86
N VAL A 226 17.77 47.05 49.54
CA VAL A 226 16.76 46.01 49.28
C VAL A 226 16.45 46.05 47.79
N LEU A 227 17.08 45.17 47.01
CA LEU A 227 16.53 44.73 45.75
C LEU A 227 15.47 43.69 46.09
N GLY A 228 14.22 44.12 45.97
CA GLY A 228 13.06 43.26 46.11
C GLY A 228 13.17 42.06 45.17
N LEU A 229 13.34 40.88 45.75
CA LEU A 229 13.00 39.62 45.10
C LEU A 229 11.62 39.23 45.59
N SER A 230 10.63 39.60 44.79
CA SER A 230 9.31 38.98 44.77
C SER A 230 9.47 37.47 44.54
N PRO A 231 8.83 36.60 45.34
CA PRO A 231 8.76 35.18 45.06
C PRO A 231 7.49 34.89 44.26
N SER A 232 7.60 34.70 42.95
CA SER A 232 6.58 33.98 42.15
C SER A 232 7.07 33.69 40.73
N ALA A 233 7.16 32.39 40.42
CA ALA A 233 7.12 31.77 39.10
C ALA A 233 8.23 32.22 38.10
N ILE A 234 8.93 31.32 37.44
CA ILE A 234 8.39 30.59 36.29
C ILE A 234 9.31 29.40 35.99
N TRP A 235 8.63 28.28 35.74
CA TRP A 235 9.14 27.05 35.15
C TRP A 235 9.76 27.27 33.75
N GLY A 236 10.80 26.50 33.45
CA GLY A 236 10.90 25.79 32.16
C GLY A 236 11.57 26.53 30.99
N GLY A 237 12.60 25.88 30.43
CA GLY A 237 13.06 26.18 29.07
C GLY A 237 14.57 25.96 28.87
N VAL A 238 14.98 24.70 28.72
CA VAL A 238 16.27 24.33 28.12
C VAL A 238 16.07 24.32 26.60
N PRO A 239 16.94 24.94 25.77
CA PRO A 239 17.00 24.64 24.36
C PRO A 239 18.12 23.61 24.11
N GLY A 240 17.69 22.41 23.74
CA GLY A 240 18.46 21.41 22.99
C GLY A 240 17.52 20.87 21.93
#